data_AF-A0A7K2PLK4-F1
#
_entry.id   AF-A0A7K2PLK4-F1
#
_cell.length_a   1.000
_cell.length_b   1.000
_cell.length_c   1.000
_cell.angle_alpha   90.00
_cell.angle_beta   90.00
_cell.angle_gamma   90.00
#
_symmetry.space_group_name_H-M   'P 1'
#
loop_
_entity.id
_entity.type
_entity.pdbx_description
1 polymer ?
#
loop_
_entity_poly.entity_id
_entity_poly.type
_entity_poly.pdbx_seq_one_letter_code
_entity_poly.pdbx_strand_id
1 'polypeptide(L)'
;LLQGLGPNGAIAGVKVPAGTARLRLTATLHSSVPSTTGQVAVTLVDAYGTPYRLPAGQLSADGRPHPLDVYVAGGPLTLTTLDLVVTVPSGKADRQRLTVTELTTTDTEGTGRRLASPTDWRADSQTDSQTDGMSATPDPKTKPTTPRMSSGPGGLSVDYGTGFIPGDDVWSSGLLTVHLEAPQPKAARITAVATESFLASTGASVGDSLDVPLNGETVPVRIVRVIRELPTVSDDGGALLIDLRT
;
A
#
# COMPACT_ATOMS: atom_id res chain seq x y z
N LEU A 1 -12.64 -26.77 14.82
CA LEU A 1 -13.47 -25.54 14.81
C LEU A 1 -12.70 -24.28 14.39
N LEU A 2 -11.49 -24.39 13.82
CA LEU A 2 -10.62 -23.24 13.48
C LEU A 2 -10.19 -23.19 11.99
N GLN A 3 -10.79 -24.02 11.13
CA GLN A 3 -10.60 -23.97 9.69
C GLN A 3 -11.52 -22.87 9.12
N GLY A 4 -10.96 -21.73 8.68
CA GLY A 4 -11.73 -20.69 7.97
C GLY A 4 -11.52 -19.24 8.40
N LEU A 5 -10.45 -18.92 9.16
CA LEU A 5 -10.28 -17.59 9.78
C LEU A 5 -9.04 -16.79 9.31
N GLY A 6 -8.34 -17.19 8.26
CA GLY A 6 -7.43 -16.26 7.54
C GLY A 6 -8.23 -15.16 6.83
N PRO A 7 -7.58 -14.14 6.21
CA PRO A 7 -8.26 -13.34 5.20
C PRO A 7 -8.96 -14.32 4.25
N ASN A 8 -10.28 -14.15 4.09
CA ASN A 8 -11.04 -15.04 3.23
C ASN A 8 -10.71 -14.62 1.79
N GLY A 9 -9.65 -15.20 1.25
CA GLY A 9 -9.07 -14.85 -0.03
C GLY A 9 -7.54 -14.91 0.02
N ALA A 10 -6.93 -15.54 -0.97
CA ALA A 10 -5.48 -15.53 -1.11
C ALA A 10 -4.98 -14.08 -1.32
N ILE A 11 -3.91 -13.69 -0.63
CA ILE A 11 -3.22 -12.41 -0.85
C ILE A 11 -2.90 -12.30 -2.35
N ALA A 12 -3.41 -11.24 -2.97
CA ALA A 12 -3.20 -10.97 -4.38
C ALA A 12 -1.83 -10.32 -4.58
N GLY A 13 -1.16 -10.68 -5.67
CA GLY A 13 0.17 -10.15 -5.99
C GLY A 13 1.05 -11.20 -6.66
N VAL A 14 2.32 -10.85 -6.85
CA VAL A 14 3.28 -11.73 -7.50
C VAL A 14 3.90 -12.66 -6.45
N LYS A 15 3.74 -13.97 -6.62
CA LYS A 15 4.28 -14.95 -5.68
C LYS A 15 5.79 -15.05 -5.80
N VAL A 16 6.47 -14.86 -4.68
CA VAL A 16 7.91 -15.03 -4.51
C VAL A 16 8.14 -16.41 -3.85
N PRO A 17 8.78 -17.36 -4.54
CA PRO A 17 8.99 -18.71 -4.01
C PRO A 17 9.78 -18.71 -2.70
N ALA A 18 9.49 -19.68 -1.84
CA ALA A 18 10.31 -19.97 -0.67
C ALA A 18 11.76 -20.28 -1.11
N GLY A 19 12.73 -19.89 -0.28
CA GLY A 19 14.16 -20.06 -0.60
C GLY A 19 14.72 -19.01 -1.55
N THR A 20 13.93 -18.01 -1.97
CA THR A 20 14.45 -16.82 -2.64
C THR A 20 15.40 -16.08 -1.68
N ALA A 21 16.59 -15.74 -2.15
CA ALA A 21 17.56 -14.90 -1.44
C ALA A 21 17.56 -13.46 -1.98
N ARG A 22 17.24 -13.30 -3.28
CA ARG A 22 17.18 -12.00 -3.95
C ARG A 22 15.98 -11.92 -4.89
N LEU A 23 15.20 -10.86 -4.76
CA LEU A 23 14.20 -10.42 -5.73
C LEU A 23 14.79 -9.25 -6.53
N ARG A 24 14.84 -9.36 -7.85
CA ARG A 24 15.29 -8.32 -8.76
C ARG A 24 14.15 -7.78 -9.61
N LEU A 25 14.04 -6.46 -9.65
CA LEU A 25 13.12 -5.73 -10.51
C LEU A 25 13.92 -4.99 -11.58
N THR A 26 13.56 -5.15 -12.85
CA THR A 26 14.11 -4.32 -13.92
C THR A 26 13.14 -3.18 -14.20
N ALA A 27 13.54 -1.96 -13.84
CA ALA A 27 12.71 -0.78 -13.95
C ALA A 27 13.36 0.31 -14.81
N THR A 28 12.53 1.05 -15.53
CA THR A 28 12.92 2.24 -16.29
C THR A 28 12.11 3.42 -15.80
N LEU A 29 12.76 4.53 -15.51
CA LEU A 29 12.09 5.81 -15.28
C LEU A 29 12.43 6.75 -16.44
N HIS A 30 11.40 7.28 -17.09
CA HIS A 30 11.54 8.32 -18.09
C HIS A 30 10.97 9.62 -17.55
N SER A 31 11.71 10.73 -17.70
CA SER A 31 11.31 12.07 -17.28
C SER A 31 11.63 13.08 -18.39
N SER A 32 10.92 14.21 -18.44
CA SER A 32 11.34 15.32 -19.29
C SER A 32 12.56 16.08 -18.73
N VAL A 33 12.95 15.78 -17.49
CA VAL A 33 14.14 16.27 -16.77
C VAL A 33 15.04 15.07 -16.43
N PRO A 34 16.02 14.72 -17.29
CA PRO A 34 16.79 13.47 -17.16
C PRO A 34 17.65 13.35 -15.89
N SER A 35 17.91 14.45 -15.18
CA SER A 35 18.63 14.46 -13.90
C SER A 35 17.76 14.02 -12.72
N THR A 36 16.46 13.80 -12.93
CA THR A 36 15.57 13.31 -11.88
C THR A 36 15.98 11.92 -11.41
N THR A 37 15.89 11.70 -10.10
CA THR A 37 16.07 10.40 -9.47
C THR A 37 14.91 10.14 -8.52
N GLY A 38 14.51 8.88 -8.37
CA GLY A 38 13.53 8.47 -7.37
C GLY A 38 14.04 7.34 -6.50
N GLN A 39 13.46 7.19 -5.31
CA GLN A 39 13.70 6.06 -4.43
C GLN A 39 12.59 5.03 -4.62
N VAL A 40 12.98 3.77 -4.82
CA VAL A 40 12.05 2.66 -5.02
C VAL A 40 12.03 1.79 -3.78
N ALA A 41 10.83 1.43 -3.34
CA ALA A 41 10.60 0.44 -2.30
C ALA A 41 9.54 -0.57 -2.77
N VAL A 42 9.56 -1.77 -2.18
CA VAL A 42 8.57 -2.81 -2.43
C VAL A 42 7.98 -3.28 -1.12
N THR A 43 6.73 -3.74 -1.15
CA THR A 43 6.09 -4.41 -0.01
C THR A 43 5.90 -5.89 -0.32
N LEU A 44 6.46 -6.73 0.54
CA LEU A 44 6.30 -8.18 0.51
C LEU A 44 5.43 -8.61 1.68
N VAL A 45 4.49 -9.51 1.46
CA VAL A 45 3.61 -10.06 2.51
C VAL A 45 3.89 -11.54 2.68
N ASP A 46 4.06 -11.99 3.92
CA ASP A 46 4.25 -13.42 4.22
C ASP A 46 2.94 -14.21 4.26
N ALA A 47 3.05 -15.51 4.56
CA ALA A 47 1.90 -16.41 4.65
C ALA A 47 0.92 -16.06 5.80
N TYR A 48 1.36 -15.27 6.78
CA TYR A 48 0.55 -14.81 7.90
C TYR A 48 -0.13 -13.46 7.61
N GLY A 49 0.17 -12.83 6.48
CA GLY A 49 -0.37 -11.53 6.12
C GLY A 49 0.45 -10.36 6.66
N THR A 50 1.64 -10.59 7.22
CA THR A 50 2.51 -9.53 7.73
C THR A 50 3.23 -8.82 6.57
N PRO A 51 3.07 -7.49 6.40
CA PRO A 51 3.75 -6.73 5.36
C PRO A 51 5.16 -6.30 5.78
N TYR A 52 6.11 -6.43 4.87
CA TYR A 52 7.50 -5.99 5.00
C TYR A 52 7.82 -5.02 3.87
N ARG A 53 8.05 -3.75 4.21
CA ARG A 53 8.50 -2.74 3.26
C ARG A 53 10.02 -2.75 3.16
N LEU A 54 10.54 -3.02 1.96
CA LEU A 54 11.98 -3.16 1.71
C LEU A 54 12.44 -2.14 0.67
N PRO A 55 13.55 -1.42 0.91
CA PRO A 55 14.13 -0.54 -0.10
C PRO A 55 14.71 -1.38 -1.26
N ALA A 56 14.41 -0.99 -2.49
CA ALA A 56 14.95 -1.58 -3.71
C ALA A 56 16.10 -0.74 -4.31
N GLY A 57 16.19 0.53 -3.92
CA GLY A 57 17.28 1.44 -4.28
C GLY A 57 16.83 2.65 -5.08
N GLN A 58 17.80 3.40 -5.59
CA GLN A 58 17.57 4.60 -6.38
C GLN A 58 17.41 4.27 -7.87
N LEU A 59 16.47 4.93 -8.52
CA LEU A 59 16.17 4.79 -9.95
C LEU A 59 16.39 6.13 -10.67
N SER A 60 17.29 6.15 -11.64
CA SER A 60 17.55 7.31 -12.48
C SER A 60 16.49 7.47 -13.57
N ALA A 61 16.07 8.71 -13.84
CA ALA A 61 15.08 9.02 -14.87
C ALA A 61 15.69 9.19 -16.27
N ASP A 62 16.71 8.39 -16.58
CA ASP A 62 17.50 8.47 -17.82
C ASP A 62 16.89 7.70 -18.99
N GLY A 63 15.71 7.10 -18.79
CA GLY A 63 15.01 6.29 -19.78
C GLY A 63 15.66 4.93 -20.05
N ARG A 64 16.64 4.51 -19.24
CA ARG A 64 17.31 3.20 -19.37
C ARG A 64 16.80 2.20 -18.34
N PRO A 65 16.85 0.88 -18.63
CA PRO A 65 16.54 -0.14 -17.64
C PRO A 65 17.62 -0.22 -16.56
N HIS A 66 17.21 -0.22 -15.30
CA HIS A 66 18.07 -0.41 -14.14
C HIS A 66 17.62 -1.63 -13.32
N PRO A 67 18.53 -2.52 -12.94
CA PRO A 67 18.23 -3.59 -12.00
C PRO A 67 18.18 -3.05 -10.57
N LEU A 68 17.10 -3.33 -9.85
CA LEU A 68 16.91 -3.01 -8.45
C LEU A 68 16.82 -4.31 -7.66
N ASP A 69 17.73 -4.51 -6.71
CA ASP A 69 17.89 -5.75 -5.97
C ASP A 69 17.37 -5.59 -4.54
N VAL A 70 16.46 -6.48 -4.17
CA VAL A 70 15.91 -6.60 -2.82
C VAL A 70 16.34 -7.94 -2.25
N TYR A 71 17.06 -7.90 -1.14
CA TYR A 71 17.48 -9.11 -0.43
C TYR A 71 16.39 -9.51 0.55
N VAL A 72 16.01 -10.79 0.48
CA VAL A 72 14.91 -11.34 1.27
C VAL A 72 15.41 -12.60 1.96
N ALA A 73 14.90 -12.84 3.17
CA ALA A 73 15.13 -14.07 3.91
C ALA A 73 13.79 -14.57 4.41
N GLY A 74 13.54 -15.88 4.29
CA GLY A 74 12.37 -16.51 4.89
C GLY A 74 11.56 -17.40 3.94
N GLY A 75 10.33 -17.68 4.38
CA GLY A 75 9.37 -18.53 3.69
C GLY A 75 8.79 -17.89 2.41
N PRO A 76 7.73 -18.47 1.84
CA PRO A 76 7.09 -17.90 0.64
C PRO A 76 6.53 -16.51 0.94
N LEU A 77 6.76 -15.58 0.01
CA LEU A 77 6.31 -14.18 0.12
C LEU A 77 5.41 -13.83 -1.08
N THR A 78 4.66 -12.73 -0.96
CA THR A 78 3.87 -12.16 -2.05
C THR A 78 4.23 -10.69 -2.22
N LEU A 79 4.71 -10.29 -3.39
CA LEU A 79 4.90 -8.88 -3.73
C LEU A 79 3.55 -8.24 -4.01
N THR A 80 3.18 -7.25 -3.20
CA THR A 80 1.86 -6.58 -3.24
C THR A 80 1.95 -5.12 -3.67
N THR A 81 3.06 -4.45 -3.39
CA THR A 81 3.20 -3.01 -3.61
C THR A 81 4.58 -2.66 -4.16
N LEU A 82 4.62 -1.64 -5.02
CA LEU A 82 5.83 -0.94 -5.43
C LEU A 82 5.59 0.56 -5.28
N ASP A 83 6.47 1.22 -4.53
CA ASP A 83 6.45 2.66 -4.34
C ASP A 83 7.61 3.31 -5.09
N LEU A 84 7.34 4.40 -5.78
CA LEU A 84 8.35 5.32 -6.29
C LEU A 84 8.18 6.68 -5.63
N VAL A 85 9.20 7.12 -4.89
CA VAL A 85 9.25 8.44 -4.26
C VAL A 85 10.14 9.37 -5.07
N VAL A 86 9.61 10.50 -5.51
CA VAL A 86 10.35 11.54 -6.24
C VAL A 86 10.15 12.91 -5.58
N THR A 87 11.09 13.81 -5.77
CA THR A 87 10.94 15.21 -5.36
C THR A 87 9.96 15.92 -6.28
N VAL A 88 9.07 16.74 -5.70
CA VAL A 88 8.19 17.63 -6.46
C VAL A 88 9.02 18.81 -6.98
N PRO A 89 9.04 19.07 -8.31
CA PRO A 89 9.86 20.13 -8.88
C PRO A 89 9.35 21.53 -8.51
N SER A 90 10.26 22.50 -8.45
CA SER A 90 9.92 23.92 -8.28
C SER A 90 9.59 24.58 -9.63
N GLY A 91 8.56 25.42 -9.66
CA GLY A 91 8.17 26.30 -10.77
C GLY A 91 7.46 25.62 -11.94
N LYS A 92 7.79 24.37 -12.26
CA LYS A 92 7.20 23.67 -13.42
C LYS A 92 7.01 22.18 -13.17
N ALA A 93 5.83 21.66 -13.52
CA ALA A 93 5.54 20.24 -13.46
C ALA A 93 6.34 19.44 -14.49
N ASP A 94 6.70 18.21 -14.11
CA ASP A 94 7.32 17.21 -14.97
C ASP A 94 6.31 16.10 -15.30
N ARG A 95 6.50 15.44 -16.44
CA ARG A 95 5.77 14.23 -16.82
C ARG A 95 6.74 13.06 -16.80
N GLN A 96 6.37 12.05 -16.03
CA GLN A 96 7.20 10.88 -15.78
C GLN A 96 6.45 9.59 -16.13
N ARG A 97 7.23 8.59 -16.54
CA ARG A 97 6.77 7.24 -16.78
C ARG A 97 7.68 6.25 -16.08
N LEU A 98 7.11 5.48 -15.16
CA LEU A 98 7.78 4.32 -14.57
C LEU A 98 7.31 3.07 -15.33
N THR A 99 8.25 2.22 -15.73
CA THR A 99 7.98 0.93 -16.36
C THR A 99 8.74 -0.17 -15.63
N VAL A 100 8.06 -1.25 -15.27
CA VAL A 100 8.65 -2.47 -14.70
C VAL A 100 8.48 -3.60 -15.71
N THR A 101 9.59 -4.03 -16.31
CA THR A 101 9.59 -4.97 -17.44
C THR A 101 9.79 -6.41 -17.01
N GLU A 102 10.50 -6.61 -15.89
CA GLU A 102 10.90 -7.94 -15.44
C GLU A 102 11.00 -8.04 -13.92
N LEU A 103 10.57 -9.19 -13.41
CA LEU A 103 10.74 -9.64 -12.03
C LEU A 103 11.46 -10.98 -12.06
N THR A 104 12.59 -11.08 -11.36
CA THR A 104 13.36 -12.33 -11.24
C THR A 104 13.69 -12.61 -9.79
N THR A 105 13.77 -13.89 -9.45
CA THR A 105 14.21 -14.37 -8.15
C THR A 105 15.53 -15.10 -8.33
N THR A 106 16.40 -15.02 -7.33
CA THR A 106 17.61 -15.84 -7.22
C THR A 106 17.54 -16.55 -5.87
N ASP A 107 17.66 -17.87 -5.86
CA ASP A 107 17.74 -18.64 -4.63
C ASP A 107 19.14 -18.56 -3.98
N THR A 108 19.32 -19.21 -2.83
CA THR A 108 20.60 -19.25 -2.11
C THR A 108 21.71 -19.98 -2.87
N GLU A 109 21.34 -20.86 -3.81
CA GLU A 109 22.28 -21.60 -4.67
C GLU A 109 22.63 -20.80 -5.95
N GLY A 110 22.04 -19.61 -6.14
CA GLY A 110 22.27 -18.77 -7.30
C GLY A 110 21.36 -19.05 -8.50
N THR A 111 20.39 -19.96 -8.38
CA THR A 111 19.47 -20.30 -9.48
C THR A 111 18.45 -19.19 -9.70
N GLY A 112 18.44 -18.65 -10.91
CA GLY A 112 17.52 -17.59 -11.33
C GLY A 112 16.18 -18.12 -11.87
N ARG A 113 15.07 -17.50 -11.46
CA ARG A 113 13.73 -17.76 -12.04
C ARG A 113 12.98 -16.47 -12.32
N ARG A 114 12.45 -16.34 -13.54
CA ARG A 114 11.54 -15.24 -13.91
C ARG A 114 10.16 -15.45 -13.29
N LEU A 115 9.59 -14.39 -12.74
CA LEU A 115 8.22 -14.37 -12.22
C LEU A 115 7.25 -13.84 -13.27
N ALA A 116 5.97 -14.17 -13.11
CA ALA A 116 4.92 -13.59 -13.92
C ALA A 116 4.82 -12.07 -13.69
N SER A 117 4.67 -11.31 -14.76
CA SER A 117 4.45 -9.87 -14.66
C SER A 117 3.07 -9.57 -14.08
N PRO A 118 2.94 -8.54 -13.23
CA PRO A 118 1.63 -8.10 -12.73
C PRO A 118 0.80 -7.48 -13.86
N THR A 119 -0.48 -7.87 -13.98
CA THR A 119 -1.38 -7.35 -15.04
C THR A 119 -2.52 -6.49 -14.50
N ASP A 120 -2.97 -6.73 -13.27
CA ASP A 120 -4.23 -6.17 -12.73
C ASP A 120 -4.01 -5.17 -11.60
N TRP A 121 -2.79 -4.64 -11.50
CA TRP A 121 -2.43 -3.67 -10.48
C TRP A 121 -3.13 -2.34 -10.74
N ARG A 122 -3.17 -1.48 -9.72
CA ARG A 122 -3.64 -0.10 -9.82
C ARG A 122 -2.54 0.85 -9.41
N ALA A 123 -2.65 2.11 -9.85
CA ALA A 123 -1.78 3.17 -9.37
C ALA A 123 -2.58 4.33 -8.76
N ASP A 124 -2.01 4.90 -7.72
CA ASP A 124 -2.39 6.14 -7.10
C ASP A 124 -1.15 6.95 -6.72
N SER A 125 -1.35 8.16 -6.20
CA SER A 125 -0.25 9.01 -5.80
C SER A 125 -0.63 9.89 -4.63
N GLN A 126 0.32 10.07 -3.71
CA GLN A 126 0.19 10.93 -2.54
C GLN A 126 1.34 11.93 -2.50
N THR A 127 1.02 13.18 -2.18
CA THR A 127 2.02 14.22 -1.94
C THR A 127 2.18 14.45 -0.45
N ASP A 128 3.42 14.46 0.00
CA ASP A 128 3.80 14.97 1.31
C ASP A 128 4.51 16.31 1.09
N SER A 129 3.89 17.40 1.56
CA SER A 129 4.42 18.75 1.44
C SER A 129 4.74 19.28 2.83
N GLN A 130 6.00 19.70 3.03
CA GLN A 130 6.42 20.36 4.25
C GLN A 130 6.34 21.87 4.01
N THR A 131 5.27 22.49 4.53
CA THR A 131 5.07 23.95 4.50
C THR A 131 5.30 24.51 5.90
N ASP A 132 6.11 25.56 6.03
CA ASP A 132 6.28 26.29 7.30
C ASP A 132 5.02 27.12 7.60
N GLY A 133 4.03 26.49 8.25
CA GLY A 133 2.98 27.12 9.07
C GLY A 133 1.98 28.06 8.38
N MET A 134 2.14 28.39 7.09
CA MET A 134 1.21 29.24 6.36
C MET A 134 0.28 28.39 5.50
N SER A 135 -0.98 28.27 5.91
CA SER A 135 -2.04 27.58 5.18
C SER A 135 -2.29 28.23 3.81
N ALA A 136 -1.49 27.87 2.80
CA ALA A 136 -1.82 28.12 1.42
C ALA A 136 -2.94 27.15 1.01
N THR A 137 -4.08 27.69 0.58
CA THR A 137 -5.13 26.88 -0.06
C THR A 137 -4.52 26.15 -1.27
N PRO A 138 -4.67 24.82 -1.40
CA PRO A 138 -4.02 24.09 -2.49
C PRO A 138 -4.56 24.54 -3.86
N ASP A 139 -3.73 25.18 -4.69
CA ASP A 139 -4.08 25.46 -6.09
C ASP A 139 -4.21 24.12 -6.84
N PRO A 140 -5.37 23.80 -7.45
CA PRO A 140 -5.52 22.58 -8.23
C PRO A 140 -4.51 22.43 -9.37
N LYS A 141 -3.94 23.54 -9.89
CA LYS A 141 -2.96 23.53 -10.98
C LYS A 141 -1.58 23.05 -10.54
N THR A 142 -1.26 23.11 -9.25
CA THR A 142 0.03 22.66 -8.71
C THR A 142 0.04 21.18 -8.35
N LYS A 143 -1.13 20.53 -8.37
CA LYS A 143 -1.29 19.13 -7.97
C LYS A 143 -0.75 18.14 -9.02
N PRO A 144 -0.25 16.97 -8.57
CA PRO A 144 0.02 15.85 -9.45
C PRO A 144 -1.21 15.44 -10.26
N THR A 145 -0.98 14.89 -11.45
CA THR A 145 -2.08 14.28 -12.21
C THR A 145 -2.37 12.90 -11.67
N THR A 146 -3.63 12.45 -11.71
CA THR A 146 -3.98 11.06 -11.42
C THR A 146 -3.14 10.08 -12.25
N PRO A 147 -2.40 9.15 -11.62
CA PRO A 147 -1.60 8.17 -12.34
C PRO A 147 -2.46 7.30 -13.27
N ARG A 148 -1.90 6.96 -14.43
CA ARG A 148 -2.56 6.09 -15.41
C ARG A 148 -1.72 4.84 -15.62
N MET A 149 -2.25 3.70 -15.23
CA MET A 149 -1.58 2.42 -15.36
C MET A 149 -1.98 1.71 -16.66
N SER A 150 -1.02 1.00 -17.25
CA SER A 150 -1.22 0.08 -18.35
C SER A 150 -0.36 -1.17 -18.15
N SER A 151 -0.86 -2.32 -18.59
CA SER A 151 -0.15 -3.60 -18.53
C SER A 151 -0.16 -4.26 -19.92
N GLY A 152 0.90 -4.99 -20.24
CA GLY A 152 1.03 -5.67 -21.52
C GLY A 152 2.30 -6.52 -21.63
N PRO A 153 2.65 -7.00 -22.84
CA PRO A 153 3.84 -7.82 -23.07
C PRO A 153 5.16 -7.16 -22.63
N GLY A 154 5.20 -5.83 -22.59
CA GLY A 154 6.34 -5.04 -22.12
C GLY A 154 6.41 -4.83 -20.61
N GLY A 155 5.49 -5.41 -19.83
CA GLY A 155 5.41 -5.26 -18.37
C GLY A 155 4.38 -4.22 -17.93
N LEU A 156 4.57 -3.71 -16.71
CA LEU A 156 3.68 -2.73 -16.07
C LEU A 156 4.22 -1.32 -16.32
N SER A 157 3.36 -0.38 -16.73
CA SER A 157 3.76 1.01 -16.94
C SER A 157 2.76 1.96 -16.29
N VAL A 158 3.26 3.01 -15.65
CA VAL A 158 2.46 4.09 -15.07
C VAL A 158 2.94 5.45 -15.57
N ASP A 159 2.00 6.24 -16.08
CA ASP A 159 2.20 7.63 -16.48
C ASP A 159 1.63 8.57 -15.41
N TYR A 160 2.41 9.57 -15.00
CA TYR A 160 1.96 10.58 -14.04
C TYR A 160 2.67 11.92 -14.26
N GLY A 161 2.04 13.00 -13.82
CA GLY A 161 2.62 14.33 -13.73
C GLY A 161 2.93 14.64 -12.27
N THR A 162 4.09 15.23 -12.01
CA THR A 162 4.60 15.42 -10.64
C THR A 162 3.88 16.50 -9.85
N GLY A 163 3.08 17.35 -10.51
CA GLY A 163 2.75 18.66 -9.96
C GLY A 163 4.00 19.53 -9.84
N PHE A 164 3.88 20.66 -9.15
CA PHE A 164 5.03 21.54 -8.86
C PHE A 164 4.77 22.43 -7.65
N ILE A 165 5.85 22.86 -7.01
CA ILE A 165 5.80 23.92 -5.99
C ILE A 165 5.95 25.26 -6.70
N PRO A 166 5.08 26.27 -6.46
CA PRO A 166 5.22 27.61 -7.04
C PRO A 166 6.65 28.16 -6.86
N GLY A 167 7.20 28.78 -7.90
CA GLY A 167 8.61 29.20 -7.88
C GLY A 167 8.93 30.36 -6.93
N ASP A 168 7.91 31.08 -6.48
CA ASP A 168 7.97 32.11 -5.45
C ASP A 168 7.92 31.53 -4.02
N ASP A 169 7.58 30.24 -3.87
CA ASP A 169 7.59 29.52 -2.61
C ASP A 169 8.91 28.76 -2.43
N VAL A 170 9.92 29.48 -1.97
CA VAL A 170 11.29 28.98 -1.78
C VAL A 170 11.51 28.21 -0.47
N TRP A 171 10.52 28.19 0.43
CA TRP A 171 10.60 27.50 1.72
C TRP A 171 9.91 26.14 1.70
N SER A 172 9.06 25.88 0.71
CA SER A 172 8.38 24.60 0.56
C SER A 172 9.24 23.56 -0.15
N SER A 173 9.18 22.34 0.36
CA SER A 173 9.64 21.15 -0.35
C SER A 173 8.58 20.07 -0.29
N GLY A 174 8.60 19.16 -1.25
CA GLY A 174 7.58 18.14 -1.36
C GLY A 174 8.11 16.86 -1.96
N LEU A 175 7.55 15.75 -1.49
CA LEU A 175 7.74 14.42 -2.04
C LEU A 175 6.44 13.96 -2.67
N LEU A 176 6.54 13.37 -3.85
CA LEU A 176 5.46 12.64 -4.48
C LEU A 176 5.78 11.16 -4.36
N THR A 177 4.88 10.40 -3.75
CA THR A 177 4.91 8.95 -3.82
C THR A 177 3.90 8.47 -4.86
N VAL A 178 4.37 7.66 -5.80
CA VAL A 178 3.53 6.94 -6.76
C VAL A 178 3.45 5.50 -6.29
N HIS A 179 2.25 5.07 -5.94
CA HIS A 179 1.98 3.76 -5.37
C HIS A 179 1.40 2.86 -6.46
N LEU A 180 1.98 1.67 -6.64
CA LEU A 180 1.47 0.63 -7.53
C LEU A 180 1.10 -0.56 -6.66
N GLU A 181 -0.16 -0.98 -6.68
CA GLU A 181 -0.68 -1.98 -5.76
C GLU A 181 -1.45 -3.09 -6.47
N ALA A 182 -1.21 -4.33 -6.04
CA ALA A 182 -2.03 -5.48 -6.39
C ALA A 182 -3.45 -5.33 -5.80
N PRO A 183 -4.51 -5.75 -6.51
CA PRO A 183 -5.88 -5.63 -6.01
C PRO A 183 -6.06 -6.57 -4.81
N GLN A 184 -5.98 -6.03 -3.60
CA GLN A 184 -6.17 -6.84 -2.40
C GLN A 184 -7.63 -7.25 -2.24
N PRO A 185 -7.90 -8.49 -1.75
CA PRO A 185 -9.23 -8.85 -1.31
C PRO A 185 -9.73 -7.80 -0.32
N LYS A 186 -10.99 -7.37 -0.46
CA LYS A 186 -11.59 -6.44 0.50
C LYS A 186 -11.45 -7.04 1.90
N ALA A 187 -10.80 -6.29 2.79
CA ALA A 187 -10.58 -6.73 4.17
C ALA A 187 -11.89 -7.28 4.73
N ALA A 188 -11.82 -8.48 5.31
CA ALA A 188 -12.98 -9.07 5.96
C ALA A 188 -13.44 -8.09 7.04
N ARG A 189 -14.71 -7.68 6.99
CA ARG A 189 -15.28 -6.82 8.02
C ARG A 189 -15.09 -7.50 9.37
N ILE A 190 -14.48 -6.79 10.32
CA ILE A 190 -14.36 -7.28 11.70
C ILE A 190 -15.78 -7.41 12.23
N THR A 191 -16.11 -8.59 12.73
CA THR A 191 -17.44 -8.89 13.25
C THR A 191 -17.42 -8.85 14.75
N ALA A 192 -18.52 -8.40 15.34
CA ALA A 192 -18.71 -8.46 16.78
C ALA A 192 -20.06 -9.04 17.18
N VAL A 193 -20.06 -9.53 18.42
CA VAL A 193 -21.25 -9.92 19.16
C VAL A 193 -21.45 -8.91 20.27
N ALA A 194 -22.61 -8.27 20.32
CA ALA A 194 -22.96 -7.28 21.33
C ALA A 194 -23.84 -7.88 22.42
N THR A 195 -23.75 -7.38 23.66
CA THR A 195 -24.77 -7.63 24.67
C THR A 195 -26.02 -6.79 24.41
N GLU A 196 -27.18 -7.22 24.90
CA GLU A 196 -28.42 -6.42 24.82
C GLU A 196 -28.26 -5.05 25.48
N SER A 197 -27.57 -4.98 26.63
CA SER A 197 -27.26 -3.72 27.32
C SER A 197 -26.38 -2.77 26.49
N PHE A 198 -25.45 -3.31 25.70
CA PHE A 198 -24.61 -2.53 24.79
C PHE A 198 -25.45 -1.93 23.66
N LEU A 199 -26.33 -2.71 23.04
CA LEU A 199 -27.21 -2.20 21.98
C LEU A 199 -28.15 -1.11 22.52
N ALA A 200 -28.68 -1.27 23.73
CA ALA A 200 -29.53 -0.29 24.37
C ALA A 200 -28.80 1.02 24.70
N SER A 201 -27.54 0.94 25.14
CA SER A 201 -26.74 2.11 25.51
C SER A 201 -26.24 2.90 24.30
N THR A 202 -25.89 2.22 23.20
CA THR A 202 -25.39 2.86 21.98
C THR A 202 -26.47 3.17 20.94
N GLY A 203 -27.68 2.64 21.11
CA GLY A 203 -28.76 2.70 20.10
C GLY A 203 -28.46 1.90 18.83
N ALA A 204 -27.49 0.98 18.87
CA ALA A 204 -27.09 0.19 17.71
C ALA A 204 -27.96 -1.06 17.55
N SER A 205 -27.96 -1.63 16.35
CA SER A 205 -28.71 -2.84 16.00
C SER A 205 -27.82 -3.88 15.33
N VAL A 206 -28.28 -5.15 15.32
CA VAL A 206 -27.62 -6.20 14.54
C VAL A 206 -27.64 -5.83 13.06
N GLY A 207 -26.46 -5.81 12.46
CA GLY A 207 -26.23 -5.40 11.07
C GLY A 207 -25.50 -4.07 10.93
N ASP A 208 -25.56 -3.22 11.96
CA ASP A 208 -24.88 -1.93 12.00
C ASP A 208 -23.37 -2.11 12.07
N SER A 209 -22.65 -1.09 11.59
CA SER A 209 -21.20 -0.99 11.74
C SER A 209 -20.89 0.18 12.67
N LEU A 210 -20.07 -0.09 13.69
CA LEU A 210 -19.65 0.86 14.69
C LEU A 210 -18.15 1.08 14.60
N ASP A 211 -17.74 2.32 14.79
CA ASP A 211 -16.35 2.71 14.90
C ASP A 211 -15.88 2.52 16.35
N VAL A 212 -15.04 1.52 16.58
CA VAL A 212 -14.60 1.11 17.92
C VAL A 212 -13.15 1.52 18.14
N PRO A 213 -12.83 2.33 19.17
CA PRO A 213 -11.45 2.66 19.49
C PRO A 213 -10.73 1.46 20.11
N LEU A 214 -9.57 1.08 19.55
CA LEU A 214 -8.69 0.01 19.98
C LEU A 214 -7.25 0.52 19.95
N ASN A 215 -6.58 0.56 21.11
CA ASN A 215 -5.19 1.05 21.24
C ASN A 215 -4.92 2.44 20.59
N GLY A 216 -5.93 3.32 20.56
CA GLY A 216 -5.80 4.67 19.99
C GLY A 216 -6.14 4.76 18.50
N GLU A 217 -6.44 3.64 17.83
CA GLU A 217 -6.95 3.61 16.46
C GLU A 217 -8.43 3.25 16.44
N THR A 218 -9.18 3.80 15.49
CA THR A 218 -10.63 3.52 15.35
C THR A 218 -10.84 2.44 14.30
N VAL A 219 -11.50 1.34 14.70
CA VAL A 219 -11.70 0.16 13.86
C VAL A 219 -13.20 -0.03 13.58
N PRO A 220 -13.62 -0.11 12.31
CA PRO A 220 -15.02 -0.36 11.97
C PRO A 220 -15.39 -1.83 12.19
N VAL A 221 -16.38 -2.05 13.06
CA VAL A 221 -16.83 -3.37 13.50
C VAL A 221 -18.31 -3.55 13.20
N ARG A 222 -18.67 -4.65 12.54
CA ARG A 222 -20.07 -4.98 12.25
C ARG A 222 -20.67 -5.87 13.32
N ILE A 223 -21.80 -5.48 13.88
CA ILE A 223 -22.55 -6.31 14.82
C ILE A 223 -23.26 -7.40 14.01
N VAL A 224 -22.91 -8.66 14.24
CA VAL A 224 -23.51 -9.79 13.51
C VAL A 224 -24.46 -10.62 14.37
N ARG A 225 -24.39 -10.45 15.69
CA ARG A 225 -25.22 -11.17 16.65
C ARG A 225 -25.36 -10.37 17.94
N VAL A 226 -26.47 -10.64 18.64
CA VAL A 226 -26.71 -10.18 20.00
C VAL A 226 -26.73 -11.39 20.94
N ILE A 227 -26.18 -11.22 22.13
CA ILE A 227 -26.35 -12.13 23.27
C ILE A 227 -26.96 -11.34 24.42
N ARG A 228 -27.62 -12.05 25.33
CA ARG A 228 -28.29 -11.40 26.46
C ARG A 228 -27.30 -10.67 27.37
N GLU A 229 -26.29 -11.39 27.85
CA GLU A 229 -25.32 -10.90 28.82
C GLU A 229 -24.01 -11.69 28.72
N LEU A 230 -22.93 -11.13 29.26
CA LEU A 230 -21.68 -11.84 29.51
C LEU A 230 -21.50 -12.03 31.02
N PRO A 231 -21.21 -13.25 31.50
CA PRO A 231 -21.14 -13.53 32.95
C PRO A 231 -20.10 -12.69 33.72
N THR A 232 -19.08 -12.20 33.02
CA THR A 232 -17.94 -11.47 33.61
C THR A 232 -17.97 -9.97 33.35
N VAL A 233 -19.05 -9.45 32.75
CA VAL A 233 -19.21 -8.02 32.47
C VAL A 233 -20.30 -7.47 33.37
N SER A 234 -19.92 -6.64 34.34
CA SER A 234 -20.83 -6.04 35.33
C SER A 234 -21.15 -4.57 35.07
N ASP A 235 -20.61 -3.98 34.00
CA ASP A 235 -20.81 -2.57 33.69
C ASP A 235 -22.17 -2.32 33.02
N ASP A 236 -22.86 -1.26 33.44
CA ASP A 236 -24.20 -0.88 32.97
C ASP A 236 -24.25 -0.60 31.45
N GLY A 237 -23.11 -0.27 30.84
CA GLY A 237 -22.97 0.02 29.41
C GLY A 237 -22.92 -1.22 28.50
N GLY A 238 -22.79 -2.43 29.05
CA GLY A 238 -22.67 -3.67 28.29
C GLY A 238 -21.29 -3.92 27.66
N ALA A 239 -21.19 -4.94 26.80
CA ALA A 239 -19.93 -5.33 26.17
C ALA A 239 -20.07 -5.68 24.69
N LEU A 240 -18.94 -5.54 23.99
CA LEU A 240 -18.76 -5.92 22.59
C LEU A 240 -17.61 -6.94 22.51
N LEU A 241 -17.90 -8.16 22.07
CA LEU A 241 -16.86 -9.15 21.78
C LEU A 241 -16.43 -9.01 20.33
N ILE A 242 -15.16 -8.72 20.12
CA ILE A 242 -14.59 -8.45 18.80
C ILE A 242 -13.65 -9.60 18.43
N ASP A 243 -13.79 -10.11 17.21
CA ASP A 243 -12.80 -11.03 16.62
C ASP A 243 -11.61 -10.21 16.11
N LEU A 244 -10.69 -9.87 17.02
CA LEU A 244 -9.42 -9.22 16.73
C LEU A 244 -8.43 -10.28 16.27
N ARG A 245 -8.45 -10.60 14.99
CA ARG A 245 -7.43 -11.50 14.46
C ARG A 245 -6.09 -10.78 14.47
N THR A 246 -5.17 -11.27 15.30
CA THR A 246 -3.72 -11.05 15.17
C THR A 246 -3.17 -11.84 14.01
#